data_AF-A0A914NCU8-F1
#
_entry.id   AF-A0A914NCU8-F1
#
_cell.length_a   1.000
_cell.length_b   1.000
_cell.length_c   1.000
_cell.angle_alpha   90.00
_cell.angle_beta   90.00
_cell.angle_gamma   90.00
#
_symmetry.space_group_name_H-M   'P 1'
#
loop_
_entity.id
_entity.type
_entity.pdbx_description
1 polymer ?
#
loop_
_entity_poly.entity_id
_entity_poly.type
_entity_poly.pdbx_seq_one_letter_code
_entity_poly.pdbx_strand_id
1 'polypeptide(L)'
;MNFTEAILLARERPPYLIQRCKQWEYDRNIMSDSVVTQWDRVCDDNWSRAHVHLSYSLGYLVGCMMGGYISVIIREFEVFLVVRFLLAACNEAADLAAYVYCMEITGVQYRSIVGSLLQAPWACGYAFLALVAYIFRSWTSIQLITSTLHFFALFLVHHLPESPRWLIVTNRVDEAEKIIRKLRSACHFNKSSLPSDLELVRHSEMRKWIDHNQRPHFLHSFKSPTMAFRNVIIGLVWIATALVYYGIVIALSDQVN
;
A
#
# COMPACT_ATOMS: atom_id res chain seq x y z
N MET A 1 -24.76 -22.22 18.54
CA MET A 1 -23.87 -23.04 17.69
C MET A 1 -22.45 -22.82 18.16
N ASN A 2 -21.76 -23.89 18.53
CA ASN A 2 -20.37 -23.82 19.00
C ASN A 2 -19.42 -23.89 17.79
N PHE A 3 -18.22 -23.30 17.90
CA PHE A 3 -17.24 -23.21 16.81
C PHE A 3 -16.88 -24.57 16.18
N THR A 4 -16.79 -25.61 17.02
CA THR A 4 -16.52 -26.98 16.59
C THR A 4 -17.64 -27.55 15.72
N GLU A 5 -18.91 -27.22 16.00
CA GLU A 5 -20.05 -27.65 15.18
C GLU A 5 -20.06 -26.94 13.83
N ALA A 6 -19.70 -25.65 13.79
CA ALA A 6 -19.63 -24.88 12.54
C ALA A 6 -18.54 -25.41 11.59
N ILE A 7 -17.39 -25.84 12.13
CA ILE A 7 -16.31 -26.46 11.34
C ILE A 7 -16.72 -27.84 10.83
N LEU A 8 -17.40 -28.65 11.65
CA LEU A 8 -17.87 -29.97 11.21
C LEU A 8 -18.92 -29.84 10.10
N LEU A 9 -19.86 -28.91 10.23
CA LEU A 9 -20.84 -28.59 9.18
C LEU A 9 -20.21 -28.03 7.90
N ALA A 10 -19.13 -27.25 8.02
CA ALA A 10 -18.38 -26.76 6.86
C ALA A 10 -17.56 -27.87 6.18
N ARG A 11 -17.07 -28.86 6.95
CA ARG A 11 -16.30 -30.01 6.47
C ARG A 11 -17.18 -31.09 5.85
N GLU A 12 -18.43 -31.20 6.28
CA GLU A 12 -19.45 -32.09 5.70
C GLU A 12 -20.12 -31.51 4.44
N ARG A 13 -19.92 -30.22 4.13
CA ARG A 13 -20.33 -29.71 2.82
C ARG A 13 -19.51 -30.42 1.74
N PRO A 14 -20.13 -31.00 0.71
CA PRO A 14 -19.38 -31.51 -0.43
C PRO A 14 -18.51 -30.37 -0.97
N PRO A 15 -17.28 -30.66 -1.44
CA PRO A 15 -16.43 -29.64 -2.02
C PRO A 15 -17.25 -28.93 -3.09
N TYR A 16 -17.44 -27.63 -2.94
CA TYR A 16 -18.08 -26.83 -3.96
C TYR A 16 -17.23 -27.02 -5.22
N LEU A 17 -17.79 -27.73 -6.21
CA LEU A 17 -17.14 -27.82 -7.49
C LEU A 17 -17.20 -26.39 -8.05
N ILE A 18 -16.08 -25.67 -8.01
CA ILE A 18 -15.96 -24.35 -8.62
C ILE A 18 -16.23 -24.57 -10.12
N GLN A 19 -17.48 -24.39 -10.54
CA GLN A 19 -17.83 -24.40 -11.94
C GLN A 19 -17.47 -23.04 -12.50
N ARG A 20 -16.69 -23.05 -13.57
CA ARG A 20 -16.38 -21.85 -14.36
C ARG A 20 -17.68 -21.14 -14.71
N CYS A 21 -17.77 -19.86 -14.39
CA CYS A 21 -18.90 -19.04 -14.84
C CYS A 21 -18.97 -19.09 -16.36
N LYS A 22 -20.10 -19.56 -16.89
CA LYS A 22 -20.35 -19.61 -18.35
C LYS A 22 -21.01 -18.34 -18.86
N GLN A 23 -21.78 -17.68 -18.01
CA GLN A 23 -22.49 -16.44 -18.31
C GLN A 23 -22.48 -15.55 -17.06
N TRP A 24 -22.41 -14.25 -17.28
CA TRP A 24 -22.45 -13.22 -16.26
C TRP A 24 -23.21 -12.03 -16.80
N GLU A 25 -23.86 -11.30 -15.90
CA GLU A 25 -24.57 -10.07 -16.22
C GLU A 25 -23.95 -8.93 -15.42
N TYR A 26 -23.75 -7.80 -16.08
CA TYR A 26 -23.17 -6.62 -15.45
C TYR A 26 -24.26 -5.70 -14.94
N ASP A 27 -24.21 -5.34 -13.67
CA ASP A 27 -25.05 -4.27 -13.14
C ASP A 27 -24.57 -2.91 -13.69
N ARG A 28 -25.32 -2.37 -14.64
CA ARG A 28 -25.04 -1.08 -15.29
C ARG A 28 -25.82 0.09 -14.70
N ASN A 29 -26.60 -0.12 -13.63
CA ASN A 29 -27.42 0.93 -13.04
C ASN A 29 -26.60 2.04 -12.37
N ILE A 30 -25.35 1.74 -11.98
CA ILE A 30 -24.50 2.64 -11.20
C ILE A 30 -23.35 3.19 -12.05
N MET A 31 -22.77 2.38 -12.92
CA MET A 31 -21.65 2.76 -13.77
C MET A 31 -21.79 2.03 -15.10
N SER A 32 -21.93 2.78 -16.19
CA SER A 32 -22.20 2.22 -17.52
C SER A 32 -21.07 1.34 -18.01
N ASP A 33 -19.82 1.76 -17.78
CA ASP A 33 -18.61 1.03 -18.13
C ASP A 33 -17.55 1.09 -17.02
N SER A 34 -16.87 -0.03 -16.81
CA SER A 34 -15.76 -0.19 -15.88
C SER A 34 -14.67 -1.06 -16.49
N VAL A 35 -13.46 -1.02 -15.93
CA VAL A 35 -12.35 -1.89 -16.35
C VAL A 35 -12.75 -3.38 -16.36
N VAL A 36 -13.69 -3.78 -15.50
CA VAL A 36 -14.17 -5.16 -15.43
C VAL A 36 -15.15 -5.50 -16.56
N THR A 37 -16.00 -4.55 -16.96
CA THR A 37 -16.98 -4.72 -18.05
C THR A 37 -16.35 -4.55 -19.43
N GLN A 38 -15.22 -3.85 -19.52
CA GLN A 38 -14.51 -3.61 -20.77
C GLN A 38 -13.57 -4.76 -21.16
N TRP A 39 -12.98 -5.45 -20.17
CA TRP A 39 -12.05 -6.56 -20.39
C TRP A 39 -12.57 -7.92 -19.92
N ASP A 40 -13.87 -8.03 -19.62
CA ASP A 40 -14.55 -9.26 -19.18
C ASP A 40 -13.83 -10.02 -18.05
N ARG A 41 -13.21 -9.29 -17.11
CA ARG A 41 -12.43 -9.87 -16.00
C ARG A 41 -13.34 -10.26 -14.83
N VAL A 42 -14.09 -11.36 -15.00
CA VAL A 42 -15.05 -11.88 -14.02
C VAL A 42 -14.71 -13.30 -13.56
N CYS A 43 -15.29 -13.71 -12.44
CA CYS A 43 -15.15 -15.04 -11.85
C CYS A 43 -13.68 -15.47 -11.68
N ASP A 44 -13.25 -16.53 -12.36
CA ASP A 44 -11.89 -17.08 -12.23
C ASP A 44 -10.81 -16.14 -12.81
N ASP A 45 -11.17 -15.23 -13.73
CA ASP A 45 -10.23 -14.27 -14.35
C ASP A 45 -10.07 -12.94 -13.57
N ASN A 46 -10.61 -12.89 -12.35
CA ASN A 46 -10.54 -11.72 -11.47
C ASN A 46 -9.15 -11.51 -10.83
N TRP A 47 -8.19 -12.42 -11.07
CA TRP A 47 -6.79 -12.31 -10.64
C TRP A 47 -6.13 -11.01 -11.13
N SER A 48 -6.56 -10.50 -12.29
CA SER A 48 -6.14 -9.23 -12.89
C SER A 48 -6.18 -8.03 -11.93
N ARG A 49 -7.10 -7.97 -10.96
CA ARG A 49 -7.17 -6.87 -9.99
C ARG A 49 -5.96 -6.81 -9.04
N ALA A 50 -5.44 -7.97 -8.64
CA ALA A 50 -4.23 -8.06 -7.82
C ALA A 50 -3.00 -7.61 -8.63
N HIS A 51 -2.93 -7.98 -9.92
CA HIS A 51 -1.85 -7.57 -10.81
C HIS A 51 -1.83 -6.07 -11.06
N VAL A 52 -3.00 -5.44 -11.15
CA VAL A 52 -3.07 -3.98 -11.32
C VAL A 52 -2.44 -3.28 -10.10
N HIS A 53 -2.79 -3.66 -8.87
CA HIS A 53 -2.21 -3.04 -7.67
C HIS A 53 -0.70 -3.31 -7.53
N LEU A 54 -0.25 -4.55 -7.77
CA LEU A 54 1.19 -4.86 -7.79
C LEU A 54 1.93 -4.13 -8.91
N SER A 55 1.32 -3.98 -10.09
CA SER A 55 1.93 -3.26 -11.21
C SER A 55 2.10 -1.77 -10.92
N TYR A 56 1.17 -1.16 -10.17
CA TYR A 56 1.30 0.23 -9.75
C TYR A 56 2.46 0.43 -8.77
N SER A 57 2.52 -0.37 -7.69
CA SER A 57 3.62 -0.28 -6.72
C SER A 57 4.98 -0.60 -7.33
N LEU A 58 5.05 -1.60 -8.22
CA LEU A 58 6.27 -1.93 -8.97
C LEU A 58 6.65 -0.80 -9.94
N GLY A 59 5.67 -0.21 -10.60
CA GLY A 59 5.85 0.91 -11.52
C GLY A 59 6.45 2.14 -10.83
N TYR A 60 6.02 2.47 -9.61
CA TYR A 60 6.62 3.57 -8.85
C TYR A 60 8.08 3.30 -8.47
N LEU A 61 8.41 2.10 -8.01
CA LEU A 61 9.79 1.75 -7.66
C LEU A 61 10.73 1.74 -8.88
N VAL A 62 10.25 1.20 -10.00
CA VAL A 62 10.99 1.23 -11.28
C VAL A 62 11.12 2.67 -11.78
N GLY A 63 10.07 3.48 -11.66
CA GLY A 63 10.07 4.91 -11.97
C GLY A 63 11.09 5.69 -11.14
N CYS A 64 11.21 5.39 -9.83
CA CYS A 64 12.23 5.97 -8.96
C CYS A 64 13.65 5.64 -9.43
N MET A 65 13.89 4.37 -9.74
CA MET A 65 15.19 3.92 -10.22
C MET A 65 15.56 4.60 -11.55
N MET A 66 14.66 4.54 -12.55
CA MET A 66 14.90 5.10 -13.87
C MET A 66 15.03 6.62 -13.84
N GLY A 67 14.13 7.31 -13.13
CA GLY A 67 14.16 8.77 -13.00
C GLY A 67 15.46 9.27 -12.37
N GLY A 68 16.01 8.50 -11.42
CA GLY A 68 17.30 8.79 -10.81
C GLY A 68 18.47 8.72 -11.79
N TYR A 69 18.57 7.66 -12.59
CA TYR A 69 19.60 7.57 -13.65
C TYR A 69 19.40 8.63 -14.75
N ILE A 70 18.16 8.87 -15.18
CA ILE A 70 17.82 9.87 -16.20
C ILE A 70 18.22 11.27 -15.73
N SER A 71 17.98 11.60 -14.46
CA SER A 71 18.29 12.94 -13.91
C SER A 71 19.78 13.32 -13.97
N VAL A 72 20.67 12.33 -14.06
CA VAL A 72 22.13 12.54 -14.20
C VAL A 72 22.53 12.88 -15.64
N ILE A 73 21.76 12.41 -16.62
CA ILE A 73 22.09 12.54 -18.05
C ILE A 73 21.57 13.86 -18.63
N ILE A 74 20.47 14.36 -18.08
CA ILE A 74 19.81 15.59 -18.54
C ILE A 74 20.71 16.81 -18.33
N ARG A 75 20.77 17.68 -19.35
CA ARG A 75 21.57 18.92 -19.32
C ARG A 75 20.69 20.17 -19.26
N GLU A 76 19.44 20.03 -19.68
CA GLU A 76 18.42 21.07 -19.71
C GLU A 76 17.73 21.18 -18.35
N PHE A 77 17.84 22.33 -17.70
CA PHE A 77 17.35 22.53 -16.35
C PHE A 77 15.83 22.31 -16.20
N GLU A 78 15.03 22.76 -17.17
CA GLU A 78 13.58 22.59 -17.16
C GLU A 78 13.18 21.10 -17.19
N VAL A 79 13.86 20.32 -18.03
CA VAL A 79 13.62 18.87 -18.13
C VAL A 79 14.07 18.18 -16.84
N PHE A 80 15.18 18.63 -16.25
CA PHE A 80 15.66 18.14 -14.96
C PHE A 80 14.61 18.37 -13.86
N LEU A 81 13.99 19.56 -13.79
CA LEU A 81 12.94 19.85 -12.81
C LEU A 81 11.72 18.94 -12.99
N VAL A 82 11.27 18.73 -14.23
CA VAL A 82 10.13 17.83 -14.51
C VAL A 82 10.45 16.41 -14.06
N VAL A 83 11.64 15.90 -14.38
CA VAL A 83 12.06 14.55 -13.94
C VAL A 83 12.16 14.46 -12.42
N ARG A 84 12.67 15.50 -11.75
CA ARG A 84 12.76 15.53 -10.28
C ARG A 84 11.38 15.56 -9.63
N PHE A 85 10.42 16.28 -10.21
CA PHE A 85 9.04 16.28 -9.76
C PHE A 85 8.39 14.90 -9.89
N LEU A 86 8.52 14.25 -11.05
CA LEU A 86 7.99 12.90 -11.28
C LEU A 86 8.66 11.87 -10.35
N LEU A 87 9.96 11.99 -10.14
CA LEU A 87 10.72 11.16 -9.21
C LEU A 87 10.18 11.29 -7.78
N ALA A 88 9.95 12.52 -7.32
CA ALA A 88 9.39 12.78 -6.00
C ALA A 88 7.98 12.17 -5.85
N ALA A 89 7.13 12.33 -6.86
CA ALA A 89 5.79 11.74 -6.86
C ALA A 89 5.82 10.20 -6.80
N CYS A 90 6.74 9.56 -7.53
CA CYS A 90 6.91 8.11 -7.49
C CYS A 90 7.42 7.64 -6.12
N ASN A 91 8.36 8.36 -5.53
CA ASN A 91 8.92 8.02 -4.22
C ASN A 91 7.84 8.08 -3.13
N GLU A 92 7.06 9.16 -3.11
CA GLU A 92 5.96 9.32 -2.16
C GLU A 92 4.87 8.26 -2.34
N ALA A 93 4.52 7.91 -3.58
CA ALA A 93 3.56 6.86 -3.86
C ALA A 93 4.04 5.48 -3.39
N ALA A 94 5.34 5.18 -3.53
CA ALA A 94 5.95 3.96 -3.03
C ALA A 94 5.98 3.91 -1.50
N ASP A 95 6.33 5.02 -0.84
CA ASP A 95 6.34 5.13 0.63
C ASP A 95 4.93 4.94 1.21
N LEU A 96 3.93 5.61 0.64
CA LEU A 96 2.54 5.45 1.06
C LEU A 96 2.05 4.00 0.90
N ALA A 97 2.38 3.34 -0.22
CA ALA A 97 2.02 1.95 -0.44
C ALA A 97 2.67 1.01 0.59
N ALA A 98 3.95 1.23 0.91
CA ALA A 98 4.66 0.47 1.94
C ALA A 98 4.05 0.70 3.34
N TYR A 99 3.72 1.94 3.68
CA TYR A 99 3.07 2.29 4.94
C TYR A 99 1.70 1.60 5.09
N VAL A 100 0.86 1.68 4.05
CA VAL A 100 -0.46 1.01 4.05
C VAL A 100 -0.31 -0.49 4.21
N TYR A 101 0.59 -1.12 3.44
CA TYR A 101 0.84 -2.56 3.55
C TYR A 101 1.25 -2.95 4.98
N CYS A 102 2.18 -2.22 5.59
CA CYS A 102 2.60 -2.45 6.99
C CYS A 102 1.43 -2.32 7.97
N MET A 103 0.53 -1.35 7.78
CA MET A 103 -0.67 -1.17 8.61
C MET A 103 -1.69 -2.29 8.43
N GLU A 104 -1.75 -2.89 7.24
CA GLU A 104 -2.69 -3.97 6.94
C GLU A 104 -2.27 -5.31 7.56
N ILE A 105 -0.96 -5.59 7.61
CA ILE A 105 -0.43 -6.78 8.29
C ILE A 105 -0.34 -6.61 9.81
N THR A 106 -0.32 -5.37 10.30
CA THR A 106 -0.24 -5.05 11.72
C THR A 106 -1.62 -5.06 12.38
N GLY A 107 -1.70 -5.75 13.53
CA GLY A 107 -2.91 -5.76 14.36
C GLY A 107 -3.24 -4.37 14.91
N VAL A 108 -4.54 -4.07 15.07
CA VAL A 108 -5.07 -2.73 15.43
C VAL A 108 -4.35 -2.11 16.64
N GLN A 109 -4.09 -2.91 17.66
CA GLN A 109 -3.46 -2.48 18.92
C GLN A 109 -2.01 -1.99 18.78
N TYR A 110 -1.27 -2.44 17.75
CA TYR A 110 0.14 -2.08 17.55
C TYR A 110 0.34 -1.02 16.47
N ARG A 111 -0.70 -0.63 15.73
CA ARG A 111 -0.57 0.26 14.57
C ARG A 111 0.06 1.60 14.90
N SER A 112 -0.26 2.21 16.04
CA SER A 112 0.34 3.49 16.42
C SER A 112 1.85 3.37 16.65
N ILE A 113 2.28 2.33 17.38
CA ILE A 113 3.71 2.10 17.67
C ILE A 113 4.46 1.74 16.39
N VAL A 114 3.95 0.78 15.62
CA VAL A 114 4.55 0.38 14.35
C VAL A 114 4.60 1.55 13.38
N GLY A 115 3.54 2.37 13.32
CA GLY A 115 3.49 3.56 12.47
C GLY A 115 4.54 4.60 12.82
N SER A 116 4.80 4.80 14.11
CA SER A 116 5.91 5.64 14.56
C SER A 116 7.28 5.03 14.25
N LEU A 117 7.44 3.71 14.41
CA LEU A 117 8.71 3.02 14.10
C LEU A 117 9.05 3.07 12.60
N LEU A 118 8.04 3.14 11.72
CA LEU A 118 8.23 3.31 10.28
C LEU A 118 8.86 4.66 9.90
N GLN A 119 8.98 5.61 10.83
CA GLN A 119 9.72 6.86 10.62
C GLN A 119 11.23 6.70 10.84
N ALA A 120 11.69 5.66 11.55
CA ALA A 120 13.12 5.44 11.79
C ALA A 120 13.94 5.22 10.50
N PRO A 121 13.45 4.45 9.49
CA PRO A 121 14.10 4.35 8.19
C PRO A 121 14.40 5.69 7.51
N TRP A 122 13.53 6.70 7.66
CA TRP A 122 13.76 8.04 7.11
C TRP A 122 14.98 8.71 7.76
N ALA A 123 15.06 8.68 9.09
CA ALA A 123 16.20 9.24 9.82
C ALA A 123 17.51 8.50 9.48
N CYS A 124 17.48 7.17 9.44
CA CYS A 124 18.62 6.37 9.01
C CYS A 124 19.03 6.66 7.56
N GLY A 125 18.07 6.85 6.67
CA GLY A 125 18.28 7.20 5.27
C GLY A 125 18.99 8.55 5.11
N TYR A 126 18.57 9.58 5.86
CA TYR A 126 19.25 10.88 5.87
C TYR A 126 20.67 10.80 6.44
N ALA A 127 20.88 10.05 7.52
CA ALA A 127 22.21 9.85 8.09
C ALA A 127 23.14 9.14 7.08
N PHE A 128 22.62 8.11 6.41
CA PHE A 128 23.34 7.43 5.34
C PHE A 128 23.63 8.36 4.15
N LEU A 129 22.66 9.17 3.73
CA LEU A 129 22.83 10.14 2.65
C LEU A 129 23.94 11.15 2.98
N ALA A 130 23.98 11.65 4.23
CA ALA A 130 25.03 12.55 4.71
C ALA A 130 26.42 11.89 4.66
N LEU A 131 26.52 10.61 5.03
CA LEU A 131 27.77 9.84 4.92
C LEU A 131 28.22 9.70 3.45
N VAL A 132 27.30 9.34 2.54
CA VAL A 132 27.61 9.24 1.10
C VAL A 132 28.05 10.59 0.54
N ALA A 133 27.37 11.68 0.93
CA ALA A 133 27.72 13.03 0.51
C ALA A 133 29.12 13.43 1.00
N TYR A 134 29.48 13.07 2.24
CA TYR A 134 30.81 13.34 2.80
C TYR A 134 31.94 12.64 2.02
N ILE A 135 31.72 11.39 1.60
CA ILE A 135 32.71 10.55 0.91
C ILE A 135 32.88 10.98 -0.56
N PHE A 136 31.78 11.07 -1.32
CA PHE A 136 31.85 11.22 -2.78
C PHE A 136 31.84 12.68 -3.25
N ARG A 137 31.28 13.60 -2.44
CA ARG A 137 31.23 15.06 -2.71
C ARG A 137 30.76 15.43 -4.13
N SER A 138 29.94 14.58 -4.74
CA SER A 138 29.39 14.76 -6.07
C SER A 138 27.92 14.39 -6.06
N TRP A 139 27.06 15.33 -6.46
CA TRP A 139 25.61 15.12 -6.53
C TRP A 139 25.26 13.96 -7.47
N THR A 140 26.04 13.77 -8.54
CA THR A 140 25.87 12.67 -9.49
C THR A 140 26.11 11.32 -8.84
N SER A 141 27.21 11.18 -8.09
CA SER A 141 27.52 9.92 -7.38
C SER A 141 26.46 9.62 -6.33
N ILE A 142 26.01 10.64 -5.59
CA ILE A 142 24.93 10.51 -4.60
C ILE A 142 23.64 10.01 -5.26
N GLN A 143 23.25 10.61 -6.39
CA GLN A 143 22.06 10.23 -7.14
C GLN A 143 22.16 8.79 -7.67
N LEU A 144 23.31 8.39 -8.23
CA LEU A 144 23.50 7.03 -8.76
C LEU A 144 23.48 5.96 -7.65
N ILE A 145 24.14 6.21 -6.52
CA ILE A 145 24.16 5.30 -5.37
C ILE A 145 22.74 5.12 -4.82
N THR A 146 22.03 6.23 -4.57
CA THR A 146 20.65 6.18 -4.07
C THR A 146 19.70 5.52 -5.07
N SER A 147 19.85 5.75 -6.37
CA SER A 147 19.05 5.07 -7.41
C SER A 147 19.30 3.56 -7.43
N THR A 148 20.54 3.14 -7.22
CA THR A 148 20.91 1.72 -7.14
C THR A 148 20.31 1.04 -5.90
N LEU A 149 20.17 1.76 -4.78
CA LEU A 149 19.54 1.21 -3.58
C LEU A 149 18.08 0.79 -3.81
N HIS A 150 17.36 1.44 -4.74
CA HIS A 150 15.99 1.06 -5.10
C HIS A 150 15.92 -0.32 -5.77
N PHE A 151 17.01 -0.78 -6.40
CA PHE A 151 17.08 -2.13 -6.97
C PHE A 151 16.94 -3.22 -5.88
N PHE A 152 17.58 -3.01 -4.73
CA PHE A 152 17.44 -3.93 -3.59
C PHE A 152 16.02 -3.90 -3.01
N ALA A 153 15.37 -2.73 -3.01
CA ALA A 153 13.97 -2.61 -2.59
C ALA A 153 13.03 -3.42 -3.49
N LEU A 154 13.24 -3.43 -4.83
CA LEU A 154 12.48 -4.26 -5.76
C LEU A 154 12.59 -5.76 -5.42
N PHE A 155 13.79 -6.22 -5.09
CA PHE A 155 14.02 -7.60 -4.67
C PHE A 155 13.27 -7.94 -3.37
N LEU A 156 13.30 -7.05 -2.38
CA LEU A 156 12.58 -7.24 -1.12
C LEU A 156 11.06 -7.30 -1.31
N VAL A 157 10.49 -6.46 -2.20
CA VAL A 157 9.06 -6.46 -2.52
C VAL A 157 8.61 -7.78 -3.13
N HIS A 158 9.43 -8.43 -3.95
CA HIS A 158 9.09 -9.73 -4.50
C HIS A 158 8.89 -10.83 -3.44
N HIS A 159 9.57 -10.72 -2.30
CA HIS A 159 9.49 -11.70 -1.21
C HIS A 159 8.37 -11.41 -0.20
N LEU A 160 7.68 -10.28 -0.32
CA LEU A 160 6.60 -9.91 0.58
C LEU A 160 5.31 -10.68 0.23
N PRO A 161 4.62 -11.28 1.22
CA PRO A 161 3.34 -11.92 0.98
C PRO A 161 2.26 -10.90 0.61
N GLU A 162 1.16 -11.35 0.00
CA GLU A 162 0.01 -10.46 -0.22
C GLU A 162 -0.62 -10.00 1.12
N SER A 163 -1.22 -8.82 1.11
CA SER A 163 -1.92 -8.28 2.30
C SER A 163 -3.11 -9.17 2.70
N PRO A 164 -3.20 -9.60 3.97
CA PRO A 164 -4.34 -10.38 4.47
C PRO A 164 -5.67 -9.66 4.30
N ARG A 165 -5.69 -8.33 4.49
CA ARG A 165 -6.91 -7.52 4.29
C ARG A 165 -7.36 -7.51 2.85
N TRP A 166 -6.42 -7.37 1.91
CA TRP A 166 -6.71 -7.46 0.49
C TRP A 166 -7.28 -8.83 0.11
N LEU A 167 -6.69 -9.91 0.59
CA LEU A 167 -7.16 -11.28 0.37
C LEU A 167 -8.59 -11.48 0.91
N ILE A 168 -8.89 -10.94 2.09
CA ILE A 168 -10.25 -10.95 2.67
C ILE A 168 -11.23 -10.14 1.81
N VAL A 169 -10.82 -8.99 1.27
CA VAL A 169 -11.64 -8.13 0.38
C VAL A 169 -11.72 -8.66 -1.06
N THR A 170 -10.90 -9.64 -1.42
CA THR A 170 -10.97 -10.34 -2.72
C THR A 170 -11.58 -11.74 -2.65
N ASN A 171 -12.00 -12.20 -1.47
CA ASN A 171 -12.69 -13.48 -1.21
C ASN A 171 -11.74 -14.70 -1.19
N ARG A 172 -10.43 -14.44 -1.02
CA ARG A 172 -9.38 -15.45 -0.85
C ARG A 172 -9.07 -15.66 0.64
N VAL A 173 -10.09 -16.04 1.42
CA VAL A 173 -10.01 -16.08 2.89
C VAL A 173 -9.05 -17.17 3.38
N ASP A 174 -9.03 -18.33 2.73
CA ASP A 174 -8.13 -19.44 3.08
C ASP A 174 -6.64 -19.05 2.96
N GLU A 175 -6.31 -18.23 1.97
CA GLU A 175 -4.94 -17.72 1.76
C GLU A 175 -4.57 -16.67 2.80
N ALA A 176 -5.51 -15.77 3.13
CA ALA A 176 -5.33 -14.79 4.20
C ALA A 176 -5.05 -15.50 5.53
N GLU A 177 -5.80 -16.57 5.83
CA GLU A 177 -5.63 -17.36 7.05
C GLU A 177 -4.23 -18.01 7.11
N LYS A 178 -3.75 -18.59 6.01
CA LYS A 178 -2.39 -19.16 5.93
C LYS A 178 -1.31 -18.12 6.23
N ILE A 179 -1.43 -16.93 5.67
CA ILE A 179 -0.46 -15.83 5.90
C ILE A 179 -0.51 -15.38 7.36
N ILE A 180 -1.70 -15.16 7.94
CA ILE A 180 -1.84 -14.75 9.33
C ILE A 180 -1.27 -15.82 10.28
N ARG A 181 -1.50 -17.11 10.00
CA ARG A 181 -0.91 -18.21 10.78
C ARG A 181 0.61 -18.25 10.67
N LYS A 182 1.18 -18.03 9.48
CA LYS A 182 2.64 -17.95 9.25
C LYS A 182 3.27 -16.77 10.00
N LEU A 183 2.65 -15.59 9.94
CA LEU A 183 3.10 -14.40 10.67
C LEU A 183 3.03 -14.63 12.18
N ARG A 184 1.96 -15.28 12.68
CA ARG A 184 1.86 -15.67 14.09
C ARG A 184 2.97 -16.64 14.49
N SER A 185 3.27 -17.67 13.69
CA SER A 185 4.32 -18.63 14.04
C SER A 185 5.71 -18.00 14.12
N ALA A 186 5.95 -16.90 13.39
CA ALA A 186 7.20 -16.14 13.47
C ALA A 186 7.25 -15.24 14.73
N CYS A 187 6.11 -14.81 15.25
CA CYS A 187 6.01 -13.96 16.44
C CYS A 187 5.92 -14.80 17.72
N HIS A 188 7.07 -15.07 18.35
CA HIS A 188 7.17 -15.93 19.54
C HIS A 188 6.49 -15.33 20.81
N PHE A 189 6.15 -14.03 20.79
CA PHE A 189 5.77 -13.28 22.00
C PHE A 189 4.27 -13.19 22.29
N ASN A 190 3.37 -13.58 21.37
CA ASN A 190 1.93 -13.46 21.62
C ASN A 190 1.11 -14.59 20.98
N LYS A 191 0.76 -15.61 21.79
CA LYS A 191 -0.14 -16.71 21.41
C LYS A 191 -1.60 -16.38 21.73
N SER A 192 -2.03 -15.12 21.58
CA SER A 192 -3.45 -14.81 21.67
C SER A 192 -4.23 -15.58 20.59
N SER A 193 -5.45 -16.00 20.91
CA SER A 193 -6.37 -16.55 19.90
C SER A 193 -6.47 -15.59 18.72
N LEU A 194 -6.65 -16.13 17.50
CA LEU A 194 -7.00 -15.30 16.34
C LEU A 194 -8.17 -14.41 16.77
N PRO A 195 -8.12 -13.07 16.55
CA PRO A 195 -9.26 -12.22 16.82
C PRO A 195 -10.47 -12.93 16.25
N SER A 196 -11.47 -13.13 17.09
CA SER A 196 -12.64 -13.95 16.79
C SER A 196 -13.13 -13.64 15.39
N ASP A 197 -13.65 -14.65 14.71
CA ASP A 197 -14.17 -14.58 13.33
C ASP A 197 -15.03 -13.33 13.06
N LEU A 198 -15.52 -12.65 14.09
CA LEU A 198 -16.10 -11.31 14.08
C LEU A 198 -15.33 -10.23 13.27
N GLU A 199 -13.99 -10.17 13.26
CA GLU A 199 -13.29 -9.19 12.36
C GLU A 199 -13.38 -9.60 10.88
N LEU A 200 -13.27 -10.91 10.60
CA LEU A 200 -13.43 -11.49 9.25
C LEU A 200 -14.90 -11.40 8.77
N VAL A 201 -15.86 -11.64 9.66
CA VAL A 201 -17.31 -11.53 9.47
C VAL A 201 -17.69 -10.06 9.24
N ARG A 202 -17.16 -9.10 10.03
CA ARG A 202 -17.40 -7.67 9.80
C ARG A 202 -16.89 -7.22 8.42
N HIS A 203 -15.79 -7.78 7.93
CA HIS A 203 -15.31 -7.52 6.57
C HIS A 203 -16.20 -8.17 5.48
N SER A 204 -16.79 -9.34 5.75
CA SER A 204 -17.79 -9.96 4.87
C SER A 204 -19.12 -9.19 4.84
N GLU A 205 -19.55 -8.63 5.96
CA GLU A 205 -20.73 -7.76 6.07
C GLU A 205 -20.49 -6.40 5.42
N MET A 206 -19.30 -5.82 5.62
CA MET A 206 -18.88 -4.61 4.92
C MET A 206 -18.84 -4.82 3.41
N ARG A 207 -18.49 -6.03 2.93
CA ARG A 207 -18.63 -6.36 1.51
C ARG A 207 -20.08 -6.40 1.05
N LYS A 208 -20.97 -7.07 1.80
CA LYS A 208 -22.41 -7.08 1.49
C LYS A 208 -22.98 -5.66 1.40
N TRP A 209 -22.52 -4.76 2.29
CA TRP A 209 -22.85 -3.35 2.23
C TRP A 209 -22.27 -2.67 0.98
N ILE A 210 -20.99 -2.86 0.63
CA ILE A 210 -20.38 -2.27 -0.58
C ILE A 210 -21.08 -2.74 -1.88
N ASP A 211 -21.47 -4.01 -1.96
CA ASP A 211 -22.23 -4.55 -3.10
C ASP A 211 -23.63 -3.92 -3.20
N HIS A 212 -24.28 -3.65 -2.06
CA HIS A 212 -25.60 -3.01 -2.03
C HIS A 212 -25.57 -1.48 -2.20
N ASN A 213 -24.50 -0.81 -1.75
CA ASN A 213 -24.46 0.65 -1.57
C ASN A 213 -23.49 1.41 -2.50
N GLN A 214 -23.21 0.85 -3.68
CA GLN A 214 -22.25 1.38 -4.66
C GLN A 214 -20.79 1.33 -4.18
N ARG A 215 -19.84 1.27 -5.14
CA ARG A 215 -18.41 1.43 -4.83
C ARG A 215 -18.12 2.90 -4.51
N PRO A 216 -17.71 3.24 -3.27
CA PRO A 216 -17.41 4.63 -2.94
C PRO A 216 -16.18 5.09 -3.72
N HIS A 217 -16.30 6.17 -4.48
CA HIS A 217 -15.17 6.87 -5.07
C HIS A 217 -14.55 7.83 -4.05
N PHE A 218 -13.34 8.32 -4.31
CA PHE A 218 -12.58 9.17 -3.38
C PHE A 218 -13.39 10.33 -2.79
N LEU A 219 -14.17 11.05 -3.60
CA LEU A 219 -14.94 12.21 -3.14
C LEU A 219 -16.12 11.83 -2.23
N HIS A 220 -16.52 10.56 -2.19
CA HIS A 220 -17.53 10.07 -1.25
C HIS A 220 -17.10 10.26 0.21
N SER A 221 -15.80 10.23 0.49
CA SER A 221 -15.23 10.50 1.82
C SER A 221 -15.56 11.90 2.33
N PHE A 222 -15.84 12.86 1.44
CA PHE A 222 -16.20 14.23 1.82
C PHE A 222 -17.72 14.42 2.01
N LYS A 223 -18.56 13.44 1.64
CA LYS A 223 -20.00 13.53 1.87
C LYS A 223 -20.36 13.41 3.35
N SER A 224 -19.59 12.65 4.13
CA SER A 224 -19.78 12.56 5.56
C SER A 224 -19.10 13.75 6.25
N PRO A 225 -19.83 14.59 7.01
CA PRO A 225 -19.26 15.78 7.65
C PRO A 225 -18.14 15.42 8.65
N THR A 226 -18.26 14.28 9.33
CA THR A 226 -17.22 13.79 10.26
C THR A 226 -15.93 13.39 9.54
N MET A 227 -16.04 12.73 8.39
CA MET A 227 -14.86 12.33 7.60
C MET A 227 -14.23 13.52 6.89
N ALA A 228 -15.06 14.42 6.33
CA ALA A 228 -14.60 15.67 5.73
C ALA A 228 -13.79 16.51 6.74
N PHE A 229 -14.31 16.68 7.96
CA PHE A 229 -13.61 17.41 9.03
C PHE A 229 -12.26 16.78 9.40
N ARG A 230 -12.22 15.45 9.55
CA ARG A 230 -10.96 14.73 9.81
C ARG A 230 -9.95 14.89 8.68
N ASN A 231 -10.39 14.83 7.42
CA ASN A 231 -9.51 15.04 6.25
C ASN A 231 -8.94 16.46 6.23
N VAL A 232 -9.74 17.48 6.55
CA VAL A 232 -9.28 18.87 6.66
C VAL A 232 -8.24 19.02 7.75
N ILE A 233 -8.48 18.46 8.95
CA ILE A 233 -7.51 18.50 10.05
C ILE A 233 -6.20 17.84 9.64
N ILE A 234 -6.26 16.63 9.07
CA ILE A 234 -5.07 15.89 8.64
C ILE A 234 -4.31 16.70 7.58
N GLY A 235 -5.00 17.29 6.61
CA GLY A 235 -4.39 18.15 5.60
C GLY A 235 -3.68 19.37 6.21
N LEU A 236 -4.31 20.06 7.16
CA LEU A 236 -3.69 21.19 7.86
C LEU A 236 -2.46 20.78 8.66
N VAL A 237 -2.52 19.65 9.36
CA VAL A 237 -1.39 19.10 10.13
C VAL A 237 -0.23 18.78 9.19
N TRP A 238 -0.49 18.16 8.04
CA TRP A 238 0.54 17.86 7.05
C TRP A 238 1.17 19.12 6.45
N ILE A 239 0.36 20.14 6.12
CA ILE A 239 0.88 21.43 5.63
C ILE A 239 1.78 22.09 6.68
N ALA A 240 1.33 22.14 7.94
CA ALA A 240 2.12 22.71 9.03
C ALA A 240 3.44 21.94 9.22
N THR A 241 3.38 20.61 9.19
CA THR A 241 4.55 19.73 9.31
C THR A 241 5.54 19.97 8.16
N ALA A 242 5.05 20.06 6.92
CA ALA A 242 5.89 20.33 5.75
C ALA A 242 6.56 21.71 5.83
N LEU A 243 5.82 22.75 6.21
CA LEU A 243 6.36 24.11 6.35
C LEU A 243 7.47 24.18 7.41
N VAL A 244 7.25 23.57 8.57
CA VAL A 244 8.26 23.53 9.64
C VAL A 244 9.49 22.73 9.19
N TYR A 245 9.28 21.54 8.61
CA TYR A 245 10.36 20.66 8.19
C TYR A 245 11.25 21.31 7.11
N TYR A 246 10.66 21.75 6.00
CA TYR A 246 11.42 22.39 4.93
C TYR A 246 11.97 23.76 5.33
N GLY A 247 11.27 24.50 6.19
CA GLY A 247 11.77 25.74 6.76
C GLY A 247 13.07 25.54 7.54
N ILE A 248 13.16 24.49 8.36
CA ILE A 248 14.39 24.13 9.09
C ILE A 248 15.49 23.72 8.11
N VAL A 249 15.18 22.89 7.11
CA VAL A 249 16.18 22.42 6.13
C VAL A 249 16.79 23.59 5.36
N ILE A 250 15.96 24.53 4.89
CA ILE A 250 16.42 25.72 4.15
C ILE A 250 17.25 26.63 5.07
N ALA A 251 16.78 26.88 6.29
CA ALA A 251 17.50 27.71 7.26
C ALA A 251 18.89 27.12 7.60
N LEU A 252 19.01 25.78 7.67
CA LEU A 252 20.29 25.11 7.90
C LEU A 252 21.20 25.11 6.67
N SER A 253 20.65 25.03 5.45
CA SER A 253 21.46 25.07 4.23
C SER A 253 22.10 26.45 3.99
N ASP A 254 21.40 27.52 4.37
CA ASP A 254 21.89 28.90 4.18
C ASP A 254 23.02 29.29 5.15
N GLN A 255 23.19 28.57 6.27
CA GLN A 255 24.22 28.83 7.28
C GLN A 255 25.63 28.32 6.89
N VAL A 256 25.77 27.64 5.75
CA VAL A 256 27.02 27.00 5.30
C VAL A 256 27.79 27.86 4.26
N ASN A 257 27.31 29.07 3.97
CA ASN A 257 28.05 30.11 3.25
C ASN A 257 28.59 31.17 4.21
#